data_AF-A0AAV0HCM4-F1
#
_entry.id   AF-A0AAV0HCM4-F1
#
_cell.length_a   1.000
_cell.length_b   1.000
_cell.length_c   1.000
_cell.angle_alpha   90.00
_cell.angle_beta   90.00
_cell.angle_gamma   90.00
#
_symmetry.space_group_name_H-M   'P 1'
#
loop_
_entity.id
_entity.type
_entity.pdbx_description
1 polymer ?
#
loop_
_entity_poly.entity_id
_entity_poly.type
_entity_poly.pdbx_seq_one_letter_code
_entity_poly.pdbx_strand_id
1 'polypeptide(L)'
;MDGTVVRRVIPSDNSCLFNAVGYVMDHNKNKAPELRQVIAATVASDPVKYNEAFLGKPNQEYCAWILDSEKWGGAIELAILADYYGREIAAYDIQTTRCDLYGQDKKYSERVMLIYDGLHYDALAMSPVEEAPEEFDQTIFLVQRDRTIGPIEGLALNLVKDQQR
;
A
#
# COMPACT_ATOMS: atom_id res chain seq x y z
N MET A 1 9.65 -18.17 -13.35
CA MET A 1 9.87 -17.60 -12.01
C MET A 1 9.28 -18.61 -11.06
N ASP A 2 10.15 -19.33 -10.36
CA ASP A 2 9.72 -20.23 -9.30
C ASP A 2 9.69 -19.41 -8.01
N GLY A 3 8.58 -19.49 -7.27
CA GLY A 3 8.37 -18.77 -6.03
C GLY A 3 6.88 -18.71 -5.66
N THR A 4 6.57 -18.24 -4.45
CA THR A 4 5.20 -17.99 -3.99
C THR A 4 5.00 -16.55 -3.51
N VAL A 5 3.79 -16.01 -3.70
CA VAL A 5 3.41 -14.75 -3.07
C VAL A 5 3.14 -15.04 -1.60
N VAL A 6 3.70 -14.21 -0.72
CA VAL A 6 3.61 -14.34 0.74
C VAL A 6 3.04 -13.07 1.36
N ARG A 7 2.27 -13.23 2.44
CA ARG A 7 1.84 -12.14 3.33
C ARG A 7 2.92 -11.92 4.38
N ARG A 8 3.56 -10.74 4.37
CA ARG A 8 4.49 -10.32 5.43
C ARG A 8 3.73 -9.50 6.45
N VAL A 9 3.58 -10.07 7.64
CA VAL A 9 2.82 -9.48 8.74
C VAL A 9 3.50 -8.20 9.24
N ILE A 10 2.69 -7.18 9.44
CA ILE A 10 3.01 -5.86 9.96
C ILE A 10 2.43 -5.75 11.38
N PRO A 11 3.13 -5.09 12.32
CA PRO A 11 2.59 -4.88 13.66
C PRO A 11 1.25 -4.14 13.65
N SER A 12 0.31 -4.56 14.50
CA SER A 12 -0.99 -3.89 14.67
C SER A 12 -0.87 -2.71 15.64
N ASP A 13 -0.29 -1.61 15.15
CA ASP A 13 0.09 -0.42 15.92
C ASP A 13 -0.60 0.87 15.43
N ASN A 14 -1.81 0.75 14.88
CA ASN A 14 -2.55 1.83 14.21
C ASN A 14 -1.83 2.46 13.00
N SER A 15 -0.65 1.96 12.64
CA SER A 15 0.20 2.45 11.57
C SER A 15 0.51 1.38 10.52
N CYS A 16 -0.23 0.27 10.55
CA CYS A 16 -0.05 -0.88 9.65
C CYS A 16 0.00 -0.48 8.17
N LEU A 17 -0.87 0.40 7.68
CA LEU A 17 -0.84 0.87 6.29
C LEU A 17 0.50 1.49 5.93
N PHE A 18 1.00 2.41 6.75
CA PHE A 18 2.24 3.12 6.45
C PHE A 18 3.45 2.20 6.57
N ASN A 19 3.46 1.29 7.55
CA ASN A 19 4.52 0.32 7.73
C ASN A 19 4.52 -0.75 6.63
N ALA A 20 3.34 -1.16 6.14
CA ALA A 20 3.19 -2.03 4.98
C ALA A 20 3.72 -1.36 3.70
N VAL A 21 3.34 -0.10 3.45
CA VAL A 21 3.89 0.71 2.35
C VAL A 21 5.41 0.85 2.49
N GLY A 22 5.90 1.18 3.68
CA GLY A 22 7.33 1.27 3.96
C GLY A 22 8.09 -0.02 3.68
N TYR A 23 7.48 -1.18 3.98
CA TYR A 23 8.08 -2.46 3.67
C TYR A 23 8.15 -2.71 2.16
N VAL A 24 7.05 -2.52 1.43
CA VAL A 24 7.04 -2.83 -0.01
C VAL A 24 7.81 -1.81 -0.86
N MET A 25 8.04 -0.61 -0.35
CA MET A 25 8.83 0.42 -1.04
C MET A 25 10.31 0.36 -0.67
N ASP A 26 10.62 0.22 0.62
CA ASP A 26 11.95 0.47 1.19
C ASP A 26 12.47 -0.69 2.07
N HIS A 27 11.77 -1.83 2.13
CA HIS A 27 12.04 -2.94 3.06
C HIS A 27 12.14 -2.50 4.53
N ASN A 28 11.35 -1.49 4.92
CA ASN A 28 11.36 -0.93 6.27
C ASN A 28 9.96 -0.83 6.88
N LYS A 29 9.70 -1.61 7.94
CA LYS A 29 8.42 -1.66 8.67
C LYS A 29 8.26 -0.54 9.71
N ASN A 30 9.14 0.47 9.74
CA ASN A 30 9.12 1.57 10.70
C ASN A 30 9.04 2.95 10.01
N LYS A 31 8.36 3.02 8.85
CA LYS A 31 8.26 4.23 8.03
C LYS A 31 7.07 5.12 8.39
N ALA A 32 6.19 4.69 9.28
CA ALA A 32 4.96 5.42 9.58
C ALA A 32 5.14 6.91 9.93
N PRO A 33 6.07 7.32 10.82
CA PRO A 33 6.24 8.74 11.14
C PRO A 33 6.62 9.58 9.91
N GLU A 34 7.51 9.06 9.06
CA GLU A 34 7.96 9.76 7.85
C GLU A 34 6.83 9.88 6.83
N LEU A 35 6.11 8.79 6.56
CA LEU A 35 5.05 8.78 5.55
C LEU A 35 3.87 9.67 5.95
N ARG A 36 3.52 9.73 7.24
CA ARG A 36 2.51 10.68 7.74
C ARG A 36 2.92 12.13 7.48
N GLN A 37 4.21 12.46 7.65
CA GLN A 37 4.72 13.81 7.34
C GLN A 37 4.63 14.12 5.85
N VAL A 38 4.97 13.18 4.99
CA VAL A 38 4.82 13.31 3.53
C VAL A 38 3.36 13.60 3.16
N ILE A 39 2.42 12.86 3.74
CA ILE A 39 0.98 13.04 3.49
C ILE A 39 0.51 14.40 3.98
N ALA A 40 0.82 14.77 5.23
CA ALA A 40 0.45 16.07 5.77
C ALA A 40 0.99 17.23 4.93
N ALA A 41 2.26 17.15 4.51
CA ALA A 41 2.88 18.14 3.63
C ALA A 41 2.19 18.22 2.26
N THR A 42 1.87 17.07 1.67
CA THR A 42 1.15 16.99 0.38
C THR A 42 -0.24 17.61 0.47
N VAL A 43 -1.01 17.24 1.51
CA VAL A 43 -2.35 17.78 1.76
C VAL A 43 -2.31 19.29 1.97
N ALA A 44 -1.35 19.79 2.76
CA ALA A 44 -1.17 21.23 3.01
C ALA A 44 -0.74 22.01 1.76
N SER A 45 -0.04 21.38 0.82
CA SER A 45 0.48 22.04 -0.39
C SER A 45 -0.58 22.36 -1.44
N ASP A 46 -1.70 21.63 -1.44
CA ASP A 46 -2.80 21.85 -2.39
C ASP A 46 -4.18 21.81 -1.68
N PRO A 47 -4.54 22.87 -0.93
CA PRO A 47 -5.83 22.94 -0.23
C PRO A 47 -7.04 23.03 -1.16
N VAL A 48 -6.82 23.33 -2.45
CA VAL A 48 -7.90 23.38 -3.46
C VAL A 48 -8.32 21.97 -3.81
N LYS A 49 -7.36 21.08 -4.10
CA LYS A 49 -7.61 19.64 -4.32
C LYS A 49 -8.03 18.97 -3.02
N TYR A 50 -7.25 19.13 -1.96
CA TYR A 50 -7.49 18.52 -0.65
C TYR A 50 -8.35 19.44 0.22
N ASN A 51 -9.55 19.75 -0.29
CA ASN A 51 -10.54 20.54 0.42
C ASN A 51 -11.39 19.67 1.37
N GLU A 52 -12.26 20.31 2.16
CA GLU A 52 -13.10 19.62 3.14
C GLU A 52 -14.03 18.56 2.52
N ALA A 53 -14.55 18.80 1.31
CA ALA A 53 -15.39 17.82 0.63
C ALA A 53 -14.60 16.56 0.23
N PHE A 54 -13.31 16.71 -0.10
CA PHE A 54 -12.44 15.59 -0.44
C PHE A 54 -11.98 14.82 0.83
N LEU A 55 -11.61 15.55 1.88
CA LEU A 55 -11.00 15.00 3.09
C LEU A 55 -12.03 14.56 4.16
N GLY A 56 -13.27 15.02 4.05
CA GLY A 56 -14.31 14.85 5.08
C GLY A 56 -14.08 15.72 6.33
N LYS A 57 -13.10 16.62 6.31
CA LYS A 57 -12.79 17.60 7.37
C LYS A 57 -11.92 18.74 6.83
N PRO A 58 -11.84 19.90 7.51
CA PRO A 58 -10.98 20.99 7.10
C PRO A 58 -9.53 20.56 6.85
N ASN A 59 -8.90 21.09 5.80
CA ASN A 59 -7.53 20.70 5.39
C ASN A 59 -6.52 20.74 6.55
N GLN A 60 -6.49 21.82 7.32
CA GLN A 60 -5.61 21.96 8.48
C GLN A 60 -5.89 20.92 9.57
N GLU A 61 -7.16 20.59 9.80
CA GLU A 61 -7.55 19.56 10.76
C GLU A 61 -7.12 18.17 10.27
N TYR A 62 -7.22 17.89 8.97
CA TYR A 62 -6.72 16.65 8.38
C TYR A 62 -5.21 16.50 8.55
N CYS A 63 -4.44 17.57 8.30
CA CYS A 63 -2.99 17.56 8.50
C CYS A 63 -2.63 17.24 9.95
N ALA A 64 -3.32 17.81 10.93
CA ALA A 64 -3.10 17.46 12.34
C ALA A 64 -3.53 16.02 12.66
N TRP A 65 -4.65 15.57 12.09
CA TRP A 65 -5.20 14.23 12.28
C TRP A 65 -4.28 13.15 11.73
N ILE A 66 -3.73 13.30 10.52
CA ILE A 66 -2.92 12.24 9.89
C ILE A 66 -1.55 12.09 10.58
N LEU A 67 -1.07 13.12 11.26
CA LEU A 67 0.18 13.09 12.03
C LEU A 67 0.06 12.34 13.37
N ASP A 68 -1.15 12.10 13.86
CA ASP A 68 -1.40 11.32 15.07
C ASP A 68 -1.24 9.82 14.78
N SER A 69 -0.35 9.15 15.53
CA SER A 69 -0.01 7.74 15.35
C SER A 69 -1.18 6.79 15.59
N GLU A 70 -2.21 7.24 16.31
CA GLU A 70 -3.41 6.45 16.59
C GLU A 70 -4.41 6.47 15.42
N LYS A 71 -4.19 7.32 14.41
CA LYS A 71 -5.11 7.43 13.26
C LYS A 71 -4.72 6.52 12.12
N TRP A 72 -5.69 5.82 11.57
CA TRP A 72 -5.47 4.91 10.46
C TRP A 72 -5.49 5.67 9.14
N GLY A 73 -4.60 5.30 8.24
CA GLY A 73 -4.70 5.73 6.84
C GLY A 73 -5.73 4.90 6.07
N GLY A 74 -6.02 5.33 4.85
CA GLY A 74 -6.80 4.56 3.89
C GLY A 74 -6.53 4.97 2.45
N ALA A 75 -7.59 5.08 1.66
CA ALA A 75 -7.50 5.32 0.22
C ALA A 75 -6.83 6.66 -0.15
N ILE A 76 -7.03 7.71 0.64
CA ILE A 76 -6.41 9.02 0.41
C ILE A 76 -4.89 8.92 0.58
N GLU A 77 -4.45 8.28 1.66
CA GLU A 77 -3.04 8.05 1.97
C GLU A 77 -2.38 7.20 0.88
N LEU A 78 -3.00 6.10 0.47
CA LEU A 78 -2.46 5.24 -0.60
C LEU A 78 -2.33 5.97 -1.93
N ALA A 79 -3.30 6.81 -2.30
CA ALA A 79 -3.23 7.62 -3.51
C ALA A 79 -2.07 8.62 -3.46
N ILE A 80 -1.90 9.32 -2.33
CA ILE A 80 -0.80 10.26 -2.12
C ILE A 80 0.55 9.55 -2.16
N LEU A 81 0.67 8.41 -1.47
CA LEU A 81 1.92 7.66 -1.38
C LEU A 81 2.30 7.02 -2.73
N ALA A 82 1.33 6.55 -3.51
CA ALA A 82 1.58 6.09 -4.88
C ALA A 82 2.21 7.20 -5.74
N ASP A 83 1.67 8.43 -5.64
CA ASP A 83 2.22 9.59 -6.35
C ASP A 83 3.60 10.02 -5.81
N TYR A 84 3.79 10.02 -4.49
CA TYR A 84 5.07 10.35 -3.86
C TYR A 84 6.21 9.41 -4.28
N TYR A 85 5.94 8.11 -4.30
CA TYR A 85 6.92 7.10 -4.72
C TYR A 85 7.03 6.95 -6.24
N GLY A 86 6.13 7.57 -7.01
CA GLY A 86 6.07 7.40 -8.47
C GLY A 86 5.81 5.95 -8.88
N ARG A 87 4.98 5.23 -8.11
CA ARG A 87 4.78 3.78 -8.22
C ARG A 87 3.34 3.41 -7.92
N GLU A 88 2.77 2.46 -8.66
CA GLU A 88 1.43 1.97 -8.37
C GLU A 88 1.40 1.15 -7.06
N ILE A 89 0.28 1.24 -6.34
CA ILE A 89 0.00 0.39 -5.18
C ILE A 89 -1.26 -0.42 -5.48
N ALA A 90 -1.13 -1.75 -5.52
CA ALA A 90 -2.25 -2.67 -5.59
C ALA A 90 -2.64 -3.12 -4.17
N ALA A 91 -3.79 -2.72 -3.68
CA ALA A 91 -4.33 -3.16 -2.41
C ALA A 91 -5.39 -4.25 -2.64
N TYR A 92 -5.09 -5.47 -2.22
CA TYR A 92 -5.99 -6.62 -2.33
C TYR A 92 -6.84 -6.74 -1.06
N ASP A 93 -8.16 -6.66 -1.21
CA ASP A 93 -9.12 -6.81 -0.13
C ASP A 93 -9.56 -8.28 -0.03
N ILE A 94 -9.30 -8.92 1.10
CA ILE A 94 -9.66 -10.32 1.38
C ILE A 94 -11.19 -10.50 1.40
N GLN A 95 -11.93 -9.56 1.97
CA GLN A 95 -13.37 -9.70 2.16
C GLN A 95 -14.09 -9.69 0.81
N THR A 96 -13.66 -8.80 -0.09
CA THR A 96 -14.32 -8.61 -1.39
C THR A 96 -13.60 -9.28 -2.56
N THR A 97 -12.39 -9.78 -2.35
CA THR A 97 -11.46 -10.27 -3.40
C THR A 97 -11.09 -9.22 -4.46
N ARG A 98 -11.44 -7.96 -4.22
CA ARG A 98 -11.14 -6.83 -5.12
C ARG A 98 -9.68 -6.43 -4.98
N CYS A 99 -9.08 -5.97 -6.08
CA CYS A 99 -7.83 -5.25 -6.06
C CYS A 99 -8.09 -3.78 -6.40
N ASP A 100 -7.79 -2.87 -5.48
CA ASP A 100 -7.78 -1.43 -5.75
C ASP A 100 -6.39 -0.99 -6.19
N LEU A 101 -6.33 -0.32 -7.34
CA LEU A 101 -5.07 0.11 -7.94
C LEU A 101 -4.90 1.63 -7.89
N TYR A 102 -4.00 2.09 -7.02
CA TYR A 102 -3.67 3.50 -6.82
C TYR A 102 -2.53 3.92 -7.75
N GLY A 103 -2.64 5.11 -8.37
CA GLY A 103 -1.65 5.65 -9.31
C GLY A 103 -1.78 5.12 -10.76
N GLN A 104 -2.83 4.36 -11.07
CA GLN A 104 -2.98 3.72 -12.39
C GLN A 104 -3.12 4.69 -13.56
N ASP A 105 -3.70 5.86 -13.32
CA ASP A 105 -3.85 6.93 -14.31
C ASP A 105 -2.51 7.57 -14.69
N LYS A 106 -1.49 7.45 -13.83
CA LYS A 106 -0.16 8.03 -14.01
C LYS A 106 0.76 7.21 -14.90
N LYS A 107 0.37 5.98 -15.22
CA LYS A 107 1.15 5.05 -16.04
C LYS A 107 2.56 4.78 -15.49
N TYR A 108 2.70 4.68 -14.17
CA TYR A 108 3.96 4.25 -13.56
C TYR A 108 4.40 2.88 -14.11
N SER A 109 5.71 2.67 -14.16
CA SER A 109 6.35 1.47 -14.70
C SER A 109 6.53 0.36 -13.67
N GLU A 110 6.19 0.64 -12.41
CA GLU A 110 6.41 -0.24 -11.28
C GLU A 110 5.13 -0.30 -10.42
N ARG A 111 4.94 -1.42 -9.75
CA ARG A 111 3.82 -1.67 -8.84
C ARG A 111 4.29 -2.47 -7.63
N VAL A 112 3.73 -2.14 -6.48
CA VAL A 112 3.84 -2.91 -5.23
C VAL A 112 2.48 -3.47 -4.83
N MET A 113 2.46 -4.42 -3.90
CA MET A 113 1.23 -5.10 -3.49
C MET A 113 1.05 -5.07 -1.97
N LEU A 114 -0.16 -4.74 -1.53
CA LEU A 114 -0.62 -4.82 -0.15
C LEU A 114 -1.80 -5.77 -0.06
N ILE A 115 -2.07 -6.30 1.14
CA ILE A 115 -3.28 -7.07 1.43
C ILE A 115 -4.01 -6.46 2.63
N TYR A 116 -5.33 -6.45 2.57
CA TYR A 116 -6.22 -5.81 3.53
C TYR A 116 -7.32 -6.78 3.95
N ASP A 117 -7.54 -6.94 5.25
CA ASP A 117 -8.55 -7.86 5.80
C ASP A 117 -9.86 -7.19 6.27
N GLY A 118 -10.01 -5.89 6.03
CA GLY A 118 -11.11 -5.07 6.54
C GLY A 118 -10.76 -4.27 7.79
N LEU A 119 -9.60 -4.51 8.39
CA LEU A 119 -9.10 -3.80 9.56
C LEU A 119 -7.60 -3.46 9.46
N HIS A 120 -6.81 -4.37 8.91
CA HIS A 120 -5.35 -4.33 8.95
C HIS A 120 -4.75 -4.47 7.55
N TYR A 121 -3.64 -3.75 7.32
CA TYR A 121 -2.84 -3.83 6.10
C TYR A 121 -1.54 -4.58 6.34
N ASP A 122 -1.25 -5.53 5.46
CA ASP A 122 0.02 -6.22 5.39
C ASP A 122 0.68 -6.05 4.02
N ALA A 123 1.98 -6.34 3.97
CA ALA A 123 2.73 -6.35 2.73
C ALA A 123 2.58 -7.69 1.99
N LEU A 124 2.50 -7.63 0.66
CA LEU A 124 2.67 -8.79 -0.19
C LEU A 124 4.03 -8.74 -0.88
N ALA A 125 4.73 -9.87 -0.87
CA ALA A 125 6.01 -10.03 -1.52
C ALA A 125 6.05 -11.33 -2.31
N MET A 126 6.93 -11.38 -3.30
CA MET A 126 7.28 -12.59 -4.01
C MET A 126 8.53 -13.17 -3.34
N SER A 127 8.44 -14.41 -2.87
CA SER A 127 9.52 -15.09 -2.13
C SER A 127 9.84 -16.44 -2.79
N PRO A 128 11.09 -16.95 -2.70
CA PRO A 128 11.43 -18.28 -3.22
C PRO A 128 10.57 -19.40 -2.60
N VAL A 129 10.29 -19.31 -1.30
CA VAL A 129 9.41 -20.21 -0.53
C VAL A 129 8.73 -19.43 0.60
N GLU A 130 7.66 -19.97 1.15
CA GLU A 130 6.86 -19.29 2.19
C GLU A 130 7.70 -18.89 3.43
N GLU A 131 8.58 -19.79 3.86
CA GLU A 131 9.43 -19.63 5.05
C GLU A 131 10.75 -18.91 4.76
N ALA A 132 10.98 -18.43 3.53
CA ALA A 132 12.25 -17.78 3.22
C ALA A 132 12.38 -16.45 4.00
N PRO A 133 13.59 -16.08 4.44
CA PRO A 133 13.85 -14.78 5.05
C PRO A 133 13.40 -13.61 4.17
N GLU A 134 12.95 -12.52 4.81
CA GLU A 134 12.47 -11.29 4.16
C GLU A 134 13.51 -10.63 3.25
N GLU A 135 14.81 -10.93 3.42
CA GLU A 135 15.89 -10.43 2.55
C GLU A 135 15.83 -10.98 1.11
N PHE A 136 15.11 -12.08 0.89
CA PHE A 136 14.87 -12.67 -0.43
C PHE A 136 13.60 -12.17 -1.10
N ASP A 137 12.84 -11.30 -0.43
CA ASP A 137 11.59 -10.79 -0.96
C ASP A 137 11.83 -9.85 -2.14
N GLN A 138 11.14 -10.12 -3.23
CA GLN A 138 10.88 -9.11 -4.25
C GLN A 138 9.52 -8.45 -3.94
N THR A 139 9.55 -7.13 -3.74
CA THR A 139 8.37 -6.32 -3.39
C THR A 139 7.93 -5.38 -4.51
N ILE A 140 8.85 -5.04 -5.42
CA ILE A 140 8.63 -4.14 -6.56
C ILE A 140 8.59 -4.93 -7.86
N PHE A 141 7.55 -4.71 -8.66
CA PHE A 141 7.28 -5.45 -9.90
C PHE A 141 7.13 -4.50 -11.08
N LEU A 142 7.70 -4.87 -12.23
CA LEU A 142 7.56 -4.09 -13.45
C LEU A 142 6.15 -4.24 -14.05
N VAL A 143 5.54 -3.11 -14.36
CA VAL A 143 4.26 -3.04 -15.07
C VAL A 143 4.49 -3.25 -16.56
N GLN A 144 3.88 -4.28 -17.11
CA GLN A 144 3.99 -4.65 -18.51
C GLN A 144 3.11 -3.75 -19.40
N ARG A 145 3.23 -3.93 -20.72
CA ARG A 145 2.48 -3.14 -21.71
C ARG A 145 0.96 -3.31 -21.59
N ASP A 146 0.51 -4.47 -21.12
CA ASP A 146 -0.90 -4.78 -20.85
C ASP A 146 -1.39 -4.28 -19.49
N ARG A 147 -0.57 -3.49 -18.77
CA ARG A 147 -0.82 -2.96 -17.41
C ARG A 147 -0.88 -4.01 -16.31
N THR A 148 -0.47 -5.25 -16.58
CA THR A 148 -0.30 -6.28 -15.55
C THR A 148 1.11 -6.29 -14.98
N ILE A 149 1.32 -6.98 -13.85
CA ILE A 149 2.65 -7.42 -13.39
C ILE A 149 2.90 -8.90 -13.71
N GLY A 150 2.27 -9.41 -14.77
CA GLY A 150 2.41 -10.79 -15.23
C GLY A 150 1.74 -11.81 -14.29
N PRO A 151 2.28 -13.05 -14.20
CA PRO A 151 1.66 -14.13 -13.43
C PRO A 151 1.50 -13.86 -11.93
N ILE A 152 2.25 -12.89 -11.40
CA ILE A 152 2.27 -12.53 -9.97
C ILE A 152 0.91 -12.06 -9.49
N GLU A 153 0.11 -11.39 -10.34
CA GLU A 153 -1.26 -10.97 -9.98
C GLU A 153 -2.17 -12.17 -9.70
N GLY A 154 -2.01 -13.24 -10.48
CA GLY A 154 -2.77 -14.48 -10.29
C GLY A 154 -2.38 -15.17 -8.99
N LEU A 155 -1.09 -15.18 -8.64
CA LEU A 155 -0.60 -15.72 -7.38
C LEU A 155 -1.12 -14.92 -6.18
N ALA A 156 -1.07 -13.59 -6.26
CA ALA A 156 -1.62 -12.71 -5.23
C ALA A 156 -3.13 -12.94 -5.06
N LEU A 157 -3.88 -13.02 -6.16
CA LEU A 157 -5.32 -13.27 -6.12
C LEU A 157 -5.66 -14.66 -5.55
N ASN A 158 -4.84 -15.68 -5.81
CA ASN A 158 -5.03 -17.00 -5.22
C ASN A 158 -4.82 -16.95 -3.69
N LEU A 159 -3.75 -16.32 -3.23
CA LEU A 159 -3.49 -16.13 -1.80
C LEU A 159 -4.63 -15.38 -1.10
N VAL A 160 -5.18 -14.34 -1.74
CA VAL A 160 -6.34 -13.58 -1.22
C VAL A 160 -7.58 -14.48 -1.09
N LYS A 161 -7.87 -15.31 -2.10
CA LYS A 161 -9.00 -16.24 -2.08
C LYS A 161 -8.85 -17.34 -1.03
N ASP A 162 -7.62 -17.80 -0.80
CA ASP A 162 -7.35 -18.82 0.22
C ASP A 162 -7.54 -18.25 1.64
N GLN A 163 -7.25 -16.96 1.87
CA GLN A 163 -7.46 -16.28 3.15
C GLN A 163 -8.92 -15.82 3.39
N GLN A 164 -9.78 -15.86 2.37
CA GLN A 164 -11.20 -15.56 2.50
C GLN A 164 -12.01 -16.72 3.12
N ARG A 165 -11.45 -17.94 3.12
CA ARG A 165 -12.10 -19.18 3.58
C ARG A 165 -12.04 -19.36 5.08
#